data_AF-A0A3D5UZM5-F1
#
_entry.id   AF-A0A3D5UZM5-F1
#
_cell.length_a   1.000
_cell.length_b   1.000
_cell.length_c   1.000
_cell.angle_alpha   90.00
_cell.angle_beta   90.00
_cell.angle_gamma   90.00
#
_symmetry.space_group_name_H-M   'P 1'
#
loop_
_entity.id
_entity.type
_entity.pdbx_description
1 polymer ?
#
loop_
_entity_poly.entity_id
_entity_poly.type
_entity_poly.pdbx_seq_one_letter_code
_entity_poly.pdbx_strand_id
1 'polypeptide(L)' 'TTHGFRGSFSILDDGGFRANSGLEQQKGRFRYDFDAPDTRIAATLTAINTNQETAGYASSYT' A
#
# COMPACT_ATOMS: atom_id res chain seq x y z
N THR A 1 1.44 -22.07 -24.03
CA THR A 1 0.86 -20.92 -23.32
C THR A 1 1.36 -20.97 -21.89
N THR A 2 1.61 -19.83 -21.26
CA THR A 2 2.19 -19.74 -19.91
C THR A 2 1.37 -18.76 -19.06
N HIS A 3 1.14 -19.13 -17.80
CA HIS A 3 0.45 -18.30 -16.81
C HIS A 3 1.36 -18.07 -15.60
N GLY A 4 1.32 -16.87 -15.05
CA GLY A 4 2.01 -16.51 -13.82
C GLY A 4 1.13 -15.61 -12.96
N PHE A 5 1.17 -15.81 -11.64
CA PHE A 5 0.55 -14.89 -10.70
C PHE A 5 1.51 -14.56 -9.56
N ARG A 6 1.38 -13.35 -9.01
CA ARG A 6 2.12 -12.93 -7.82
C ARG A 6 1.23 -12.08 -6.92
N GLY A 7 1.10 -12.52 -5.67
CA GLY A 7 0.54 -11.73 -4.58
C GLY A 7 1.65 -11.16 -3.69
N SER A 8 1.46 -9.96 -3.18
CA SER A 8 2.26 -9.42 -2.07
C SER A 8 1.38 -8.59 -1.15
N PHE A 9 1.61 -8.70 0.15
CA PHE A 9 0.93 -7.94 1.17
C PHE A 9 1.96 -7.34 2.12
N SER A 10 1.74 -6.09 2.53
CA SER A 10 2.60 -5.39 3.49
C SER A 10 1.75 -4.54 4.42
N ILE A 11 2.16 -4.51 5.69
CA ILE A 11 1.61 -3.63 6.72
C ILE A 11 2.73 -2.65 7.11
N LEU A 12 2.36 -1.39 7.30
CA LEU A 12 3.20 -0.35 7.87
C LEU A 12 2.48 0.24 9.08
N ASP A 13 3.20 0.36 10.18
CA ASP A 13 2.77 1.07 11.39
C ASP A 13 3.93 1.98 11.82
N ASP A 14 3.68 3.28 11.79
CA ASP A 14 4.59 4.34 12.23
C ASP A 14 3.83 5.22 13.23
N GLY A 15 4.23 5.14 14.50
CA GLY A 15 3.66 5.93 15.60
C GLY A 15 4.03 7.42 15.59
N GLY A 16 4.77 7.88 14.58
CA GLY A 16 5.11 9.28 14.38
C GLY A 16 6.13 9.83 15.39
N PHE A 17 6.75 10.96 15.04
CA PHE A 17 7.69 11.66 15.94
C PHE A 17 6.97 12.48 17.02
N ARG A 18 5.75 12.95 16.76
CA ARG A 18 4.93 13.74 17.70
C ARG A 18 3.77 12.90 18.23
N ALA A 19 3.35 13.16 19.45
CA ALA A 19 2.12 12.58 19.99
C ALA A 19 0.93 12.90 19.06
N ASN A 20 0.06 11.91 18.83
CA ASN A 20 -1.09 11.99 17.91
C ASN A 20 -0.68 12.34 16.47
N SER A 21 0.44 11.79 16.00
CA SER A 21 0.80 11.73 14.59
C SER A 21 1.17 10.30 14.22
N GLY A 22 1.10 9.95 12.95
CA GLY A 22 1.51 8.62 12.52
C GLY A 22 0.87 8.19 11.21
N LEU A 23 1.25 6.99 10.78
CA LEU A 23 0.78 6.35 9.56
C LEU A 23 0.56 4.86 9.81
N GLU A 24 -0.66 4.41 9.62
CA GLU A 24 -1.00 2.99 9.47
C GLU A 24 -1.37 2.73 8.01
N GLN A 25 -0.77 1.72 7.38
CA GLN A 25 -1.08 1.35 6.01
C GLN A 25 -1.12 -0.17 5.82
N GLN A 26 -2.16 -0.62 5.13
CA GLN A 26 -2.29 -1.99 4.64
C GLN A 26 -2.29 -1.94 3.12
N LYS A 27 -1.34 -2.63 2.50
CA LYS A 27 -1.15 -2.62 1.05
C LYS A 27 -1.15 -4.04 0.51
N GLY A 28 -2.09 -4.32 -0.38
CA GLY A 28 -2.16 -5.55 -1.15
C GLY A 28 -1.83 -5.27 -2.62
N ARG A 29 -1.08 -6.19 -3.24
CA ARG A 29 -0.83 -6.17 -4.69
C ARG A 29 -1.00 -7.57 -5.25
N PHE A 30 -1.70 -7.66 -6.36
CA PHE A 30 -1.88 -8.87 -7.14
C PHE A 30 -1.47 -8.61 -8.59
N ARG A 31 -0.71 -9.52 -9.17
CA ARG A 31 -0.30 -9.49 -10.58
C ARG A 31 -0.67 -10.79 -11.26
N TYR A 32 -1.14 -10.69 -12.50
CA TYR A 32 -1.39 -11.79 -13.41
C TYR A 32 -0.65 -11.54 -14.73
N ASP A 33 0.10 -12.53 -15.19
CA ASP A 33 0.81 -12.55 -16.47
C ASP A 33 0.34 -13.76 -17.29
N PHE A 34 0.06 -13.54 -18.57
CA PHE A 34 -0.30 -14.57 -19.53
C PHE A 34 0.43 -14.34 -20.85
N ASP A 35 0.96 -15.41 -21.42
CA ASP A 35 1.72 -15.41 -22.66
C ASP A 35 1.30 -16.59 -23.57
N ALA A 36 0.99 -16.26 -24.83
CA ALA A 36 0.59 -17.16 -25.90
C ALA A 36 1.12 -16.61 -27.25
N PRO A 37 1.21 -17.44 -28.32
CA PRO A 37 1.87 -17.06 -29.57
C PRO A 37 1.45 -15.69 -30.14
N ASP A 38 0.15 -15.35 -30.09
CA ASP A 38 -0.39 -14.09 -30.63
C ASP A 38 -1.02 -13.20 -29.55
N THR A 39 -0.84 -13.51 -28.26
CA THR A 39 -1.52 -12.77 -27.18
C THR A 39 -0.68 -12.72 -25.93
N ARG A 40 -0.55 -11.52 -25.37
CA ARG A 40 0.07 -11.29 -24.08
C ARG A 40 -0.82 -10.40 -23.21
N ILE A 41 -1.09 -10.83 -21.99
CA ILE A 41 -1.86 -10.07 -21.00
C ILE A 41 -0.98 -9.87 -19.77
N ALA A 42 -0.89 -8.63 -19.29
CA ALA A 42 -0.28 -8.31 -18.01
C ALA A 42 -1.23 -7.39 -17.23
N ALA A 43 -1.72 -7.88 -16.10
CA ALA A 43 -2.64 -7.14 -15.23
C ALA A 43 -2.05 -7.01 -13.83
N THR A 44 -2.21 -5.84 -13.22
CA THR A 44 -1.82 -5.62 -11.83
C THR A 44 -2.89 -4.83 -11.11
N LEU A 45 -3.36 -5.37 -10.00
CA LEU A 45 -4.26 -4.70 -9.06
C LEU A 45 -3.45 -4.34 -7.81
N THR A 46 -3.57 -3.10 -7.35
CA THR A 46 -3.01 -2.66 -6.06
C THR A 46 -4.13 -2.02 -5.25
N ALA A 47 -4.33 -2.50 -4.02
CA ALA A 47 -5.27 -1.95 -3.07
C ALA A 47 -4.49 -1.41 -1.87
N ILE A 48 -4.82 -0.20 -1.44
CA ILE A 48 -4.16 0.48 -0.34
C ILE A 48 -5.25 1.02 0.58
N ASN A 49 -5.18 0.63 1.84
CA ASN A 49 -5.92 1.26 2.93
C ASN A 49 -4.90 2.01 3.79
N THR A 50 -5.11 3.32 3.96
CA THR A 50 -4.22 4.20 4.71
C THR A 50 -5.04 4.96 5.75
N ASN A 51 -4.58 4.94 6.99
CA ASN A 51 -4.99 5.86 8.03
C ASN A 51 -3.79 6.73 8.42
N GLN A 52 -3.97 8.05 8.45
CA GLN A 52 -2.90 9.00 8.76
C GLN A 52 -3.37 10.00 9.81
N GLU A 53 -2.59 10.11 10.89
CA GLU A 53 -2.78 11.11 11.93
C GLU A 53 -1.75 12.24 11.76
N THR A 54 -2.21 13.49 11.81
CA THR A 54 -1.34 14.68 11.76
C THR A 54 -1.38 15.38 13.11
N ALA A 55 -0.23 15.52 13.77
CA ALA A 55 -0.16 16.25 15.03
C ALA A 55 -0.57 17.71 14.83
N GLY A 56 -1.43 18.21 15.71
CA GLY A 56 -1.82 19.62 15.76
C GLY A 56 -0.65 20.55 16.08
N TYR A 57 -0.88 21.86 15.93
CA TYR A 57 0.08 22.88 16.35
C TYR A 57 0.32 22.82 17.87
N ALA A 58 1.55 23.10 18.31
CA ALA A 58 1.83 23.29 19.73
C ALA A 58 0.91 24.41 20.26
N SER A 59 0.09 24.11 21.27
CA SER A 59 -0.66 25.18 21.95
C SER A 59 0.36 26.15 22.53
N SER A 60 0.28 27.40 22.08
CA SER A 60 1.02 28.53 22.63
C SER A 60 0.99 28.50 24.15
N TYR A 61 2.15 28.76 24.76
CA TYR A 61 2.34 28.97 26.20
C TYR A 61 1.30 29.98 26.71
N THR A 62 0.58 29.66 27.79
CA THR A 62 -0.15 30.62 28.63
C THR A 62 0.36 30.45 30.05
#